data_AF-A0A6N3C580-F1
#
_entry.id   AF-A0A6N3C580-F1
#
_cell.length_a   1.000
_cell.length_b   1.000
_cell.length_c   1.000
_cell.angle_alpha   90.00
_cell.angle_beta   90.00
_cell.angle_gamma   90.00
#
_symmetry.space_group_name_H-M   'P 1'
#
loop_
_entity.id
_entity.type
_entity.pdbx_description
1 polymer ?
#
loop_
_entity_poly.entity_id
_entity_poly.type
_entity_poly.pdbx_seq_one_letter_code
_entity_poly.pdbx_strand_id
1 'polypeptide(L)'
;MLTVEEIARFIEEDNSSERKMLARTGIKYYEAEHDIRNYRIFYYNSDGQLVEDTTRSNVKISHPFFTELVDQEVQYMLSGKDGFVKSDIPELQNEMDAYFNENEDFMSELYEVITGTVTKGFEYMYAYKNEEDKITFQCADSMGVIEVRAKDTQDNCDYVIYWYIERIGKDKKKIKKIQVWTEQETHFFVQEEEGKIEVDIDAAINPKPHTTYTIGNNVYTEGFGFIPFFRLDNCKKQFSGLKAIKDLIDDYDIMSCGLSNNLQDAQEYLVVVSGFQGDNLGELITNAKTKKHIGVDENGGVEFKTVDIPYEARKIKLELDEKNIYRFGMGFNSAQLGDGNITNIVIKSRYALLDLKCNKLEIRLKQFMRKILKIVLAEINEVNETDYKQKDVYFKFEREVMTNANDNASIEKTDAETEQIKINTLLNLASTFDNETIVKNICDVLDIDYEEVKDKLPTDEGKAADDAAKALEGAVVEDE
;
A
#
# COMPACT_ATOMS: atom_id res chain seq x y z
N MET A 1 -6.20 36.50 -8.88
CA MET A 1 -5.63 35.70 -7.78
C MET A 1 -6.69 35.52 -6.71
N LEU A 2 -6.77 34.34 -6.11
CA LEU A 2 -7.71 34.06 -5.01
C LEU A 2 -7.52 35.01 -3.82
N THR A 3 -8.64 35.52 -3.32
CA THR A 3 -8.68 36.29 -2.06
C THR A 3 -8.53 35.36 -0.84
N VAL A 4 -8.13 35.92 0.29
CA VAL A 4 -8.02 35.17 1.56
C VAL A 4 -9.37 34.55 1.94
N GLU A 5 -10.46 35.28 1.72
CA GLU A 5 -11.82 34.81 1.97
C GLU A 5 -12.20 33.63 1.05
N GLU A 6 -11.79 33.66 -0.22
CA GLU A 6 -12.00 32.53 -1.14
C GLU A 6 -11.18 31.30 -0.73
N ILE A 7 -9.92 31.48 -0.34
CA ILE A 7 -9.05 30.39 0.14
C ILE A 7 -9.69 29.71 1.36
N ALA A 8 -10.10 30.50 2.36
CA ALA A 8 -10.74 29.99 3.57
C ALA A 8 -12.03 29.19 3.24
N ARG A 9 -12.88 29.76 2.36
CA ARG A 9 -14.12 29.09 1.92
C ARG A 9 -13.83 27.75 1.24
N PHE A 10 -12.88 27.69 0.31
CA PHE A 10 -12.56 26.44 -0.39
C PHE A 10 -11.99 25.37 0.54
N ILE A 11 -11.17 25.77 1.52
CA ILE A 11 -10.66 24.85 2.54
C ILE A 11 -11.81 24.27 3.39
N GLU A 12 -12.74 25.11 3.84
CA GLU A 12 -13.88 24.66 4.67
C GLU A 12 -14.84 23.74 3.88
N GLU A 13 -15.18 24.11 2.65
CA GLU A 13 -16.04 23.32 1.76
C GLU A 13 -15.42 21.95 1.46
N ASP A 14 -14.13 21.90 1.09
CA ASP A 14 -13.46 20.64 0.78
C ASP A 14 -13.29 19.76 2.02
N ASN A 15 -12.95 20.36 3.18
CA ASN A 15 -12.87 19.63 4.46
C ASN A 15 -14.22 19.01 4.84
N SER A 16 -15.34 19.68 4.61
CA SER A 16 -16.67 19.11 4.90
C SER A 16 -17.19 18.12 3.84
N SER A 17 -16.48 17.94 2.73
CA SER A 17 -16.94 17.11 1.62
C SER A 17 -17.03 15.62 1.97
N GLU A 18 -18.03 14.93 1.40
CA GLU A 18 -18.20 13.47 1.56
C GLU A 18 -16.92 12.71 1.18
N ARG A 19 -16.23 13.18 0.12
CA ARG A 19 -14.97 12.61 -0.34
C ARG A 19 -13.89 12.64 0.75
N LYS A 20 -13.66 13.78 1.39
CA LYS A 20 -12.67 13.88 2.49
C LYS A 20 -13.11 13.15 3.74
N MET A 21 -14.41 13.16 4.06
CA MET A 21 -14.92 12.39 5.20
C MET A 21 -14.63 10.89 5.05
N LEU A 22 -14.88 10.32 3.87
CA LEU A 22 -14.56 8.91 3.58
C LEU A 22 -13.05 8.64 3.59
N ALA A 23 -12.24 9.57 3.06
CA ALA A 23 -10.79 9.47 3.11
C ALA A 23 -10.26 9.42 4.55
N ARG A 24 -10.79 10.27 5.45
CA ARG A 24 -10.43 10.24 6.89
C ARG A 24 -10.79 8.92 7.56
N THR A 25 -11.92 8.30 7.20
CA THR A 25 -12.25 6.97 7.71
C THR A 25 -11.21 5.95 7.27
N GLY A 26 -10.72 6.04 6.02
CA GLY A 26 -9.61 5.23 5.53
C GLY A 26 -8.35 5.36 6.38
N ILE A 27 -7.90 6.60 6.64
CA ILE A 27 -6.72 6.90 7.47
C ILE A 27 -6.88 6.29 8.86
N LYS A 28 -8.02 6.50 9.52
CA LYS A 28 -8.27 5.98 10.88
C LYS A 28 -8.11 4.47 10.97
N TYR A 29 -8.63 3.73 9.99
CA TYR A 29 -8.49 2.27 10.01
C TYR A 29 -7.08 1.81 9.67
N TYR A 30 -6.36 2.57 8.85
CA TYR A 30 -4.95 2.31 8.58
C TYR A 30 -4.07 2.55 9.82
N GLU A 31 -4.43 3.53 10.67
CA GLU A 31 -3.75 3.85 11.92
C GLU A 31 -4.27 3.06 13.15
N ALA A 32 -5.09 2.02 12.93
CA ALA A 32 -5.70 1.21 14.00
C ALA A 32 -6.60 2.01 14.98
N GLU A 33 -7.19 3.11 14.52
CA GLU A 33 -8.17 3.94 15.24
C GLU A 33 -9.61 3.62 14.79
N HIS A 34 -10.01 2.36 14.95
CA HIS A 34 -11.31 1.88 14.46
C HIS A 34 -12.47 2.39 15.32
N ASP A 35 -13.70 2.25 14.82
CA ASP A 35 -14.91 2.70 15.51
C ASP A 35 -15.09 2.03 16.91
N ILE A 36 -14.53 0.83 17.12
CA ILE A 36 -14.52 0.12 18.42
C ILE A 36 -13.92 0.97 19.55
N ARG A 37 -13.01 1.90 19.26
CA ARG A 37 -12.42 2.82 20.26
C ARG A 37 -13.48 3.73 20.90
N ASN A 38 -14.52 4.05 20.15
CA ASN A 38 -15.63 4.89 20.60
C ASN A 38 -16.82 4.09 21.14
N TYR A 39 -16.71 2.75 21.22
CA TYR A 39 -17.79 1.89 21.72
C TYR A 39 -18.10 2.18 23.20
N ARG A 40 -19.38 2.35 23.53
CA ARG A 40 -19.86 2.66 24.89
C ARG A 40 -21.05 1.77 25.20
N ILE A 41 -21.12 1.30 26.44
CA ILE A 41 -22.19 0.45 26.95
C ILE A 41 -23.14 1.35 27.72
N PHE A 42 -24.45 1.20 27.52
CA PHE A 42 -25.45 2.01 28.21
C PHE A 42 -26.50 1.11 28.88
N TYR A 43 -27.07 1.60 29.98
CA TYR A 43 -28.19 0.96 30.69
C TYR A 43 -29.19 2.02 31.17
N TYR A 44 -30.40 1.60 31.53
CA TYR A 44 -31.40 2.48 32.13
C TYR A 44 -31.25 2.46 33.66
N ASN A 45 -31.08 3.62 34.28
CA ASN A 45 -31.03 3.75 35.73
C ASN A 45 -32.42 3.67 36.39
N SER A 46 -32.47 3.80 37.72
CA SER A 46 -33.72 3.80 38.51
C SER A 46 -34.72 4.89 38.12
N ASP A 47 -34.23 5.97 37.50
CA ASP A 47 -35.05 7.10 37.05
C ASP A 47 -35.47 6.96 35.58
N GLY A 48 -35.17 5.82 34.93
CA GLY A 48 -35.47 5.57 33.52
C GLY A 48 -34.59 6.35 32.54
N GLN A 49 -33.48 6.92 32.99
CA GLN A 49 -32.53 7.65 32.16
C GLN A 49 -31.47 6.72 31.60
N LEU A 50 -31.15 6.87 30.31
CA LEU A 50 -30.05 6.15 29.66
C LEU A 50 -28.72 6.73 30.14
N VAL A 51 -27.95 5.94 30.86
CA VAL A 51 -26.64 6.32 31.41
C VAL A 51 -25.58 5.36 30.93
N GLU A 52 -24.34 5.84 30.79
CA GLU A 52 -23.20 5.00 30.42
C GLU A 52 -22.85 4.04 31.57
N ASP A 53 -22.61 2.78 31.23
CA ASP A 53 -22.09 1.77 32.15
C ASP A 53 -20.56 1.85 32.17
N THR A 54 -20.01 2.34 33.28
CA THR A 54 -18.57 2.37 33.53
C THR A 54 -18.09 1.24 34.45
N THR A 55 -18.99 0.32 34.82
CA THR A 55 -18.70 -0.77 35.76
C THR A 55 -18.33 -2.08 35.08
N ARG A 56 -18.92 -2.34 33.90
CA ARG A 56 -18.63 -3.52 33.09
C ARG A 56 -17.32 -3.39 32.33
N SER A 57 -16.67 -4.52 32.05
CA SER A 57 -15.53 -4.55 31.14
C SER A 57 -15.93 -4.06 29.74
N ASN A 58 -15.12 -3.16 29.21
CA ASN A 58 -15.29 -2.57 27.88
C ASN A 58 -13.94 -2.53 27.16
N VAL A 59 -13.44 -3.71 26.81
CA VAL A 59 -12.24 -3.92 25.98
C VAL A 59 -12.49 -3.32 24.59
N LYS A 60 -11.49 -2.59 24.10
CA LYS A 60 -11.53 -1.87 22.82
C LYS A 60 -10.22 -2.07 22.07
N ILE A 61 -10.15 -3.19 21.36
CA ILE A 61 -9.01 -3.60 20.55
C ILE A 61 -9.40 -3.44 19.09
N SER A 62 -8.62 -2.64 18.38
CA SER A 62 -8.69 -2.52 16.93
C SER A 62 -7.76 -3.56 16.30
N HIS A 63 -8.26 -4.34 15.34
CA HIS A 63 -7.46 -5.35 14.64
C HIS A 63 -7.07 -4.82 13.24
N PRO A 64 -5.81 -4.36 13.03
CA PRO A 64 -5.41 -3.56 11.88
C PRO A 64 -5.25 -4.36 10.57
N PHE A 65 -6.25 -5.17 10.20
CA PHE A 65 -6.29 -5.89 8.94
C PHE A 65 -6.15 -4.96 7.74
N PHE A 66 -6.71 -3.74 7.82
CA PHE A 66 -6.61 -2.80 6.72
C PHE A 66 -5.18 -2.30 6.51
N THR A 67 -4.43 -2.06 7.58
CA THR A 67 -3.00 -1.72 7.54
C THR A 67 -2.21 -2.78 6.80
N GLU A 68 -2.35 -4.05 7.22
CA GLU A 68 -1.66 -5.17 6.59
C GLU A 68 -2.00 -5.30 5.09
N LEU A 69 -3.28 -5.17 4.74
CA LEU A 69 -3.74 -5.27 3.34
C LEU A 69 -3.21 -4.13 2.45
N VAL A 70 -3.05 -2.93 3.01
CA VAL A 70 -2.47 -1.77 2.31
C VAL A 70 -0.97 -2.00 2.12
N ASP A 71 -0.24 -2.26 3.19
CA ASP A 71 1.21 -2.40 3.15
C ASP A 71 1.62 -3.55 2.23
N GLN A 72 0.87 -4.65 2.25
CA GLN A 72 1.05 -5.76 1.34
C GLN A 72 0.84 -5.36 -0.13
N GLU A 73 -0.19 -4.58 -0.45
CA GLU A 73 -0.45 -4.13 -1.82
C GLU A 73 0.65 -3.18 -2.33
N VAL A 74 1.06 -2.22 -1.51
CA VAL A 74 2.08 -1.22 -1.86
C VAL A 74 3.43 -1.91 -2.05
N GLN A 75 3.83 -2.72 -1.07
CA GLN A 75 5.09 -3.48 -1.12
C GLN A 75 5.11 -4.41 -2.33
N TYR A 76 4.03 -5.14 -2.57
CA TYR A 76 3.96 -6.07 -3.70
C TYR A 76 4.02 -5.33 -5.04
N MET A 77 3.38 -4.17 -5.16
CA MET A 77 3.41 -3.34 -6.37
C MET A 77 4.81 -2.86 -6.74
N LEU A 78 5.63 -2.49 -5.75
CA LEU A 78 6.98 -1.93 -5.94
C LEU A 78 8.11 -2.92 -5.62
N SER A 79 7.80 -4.22 -5.55
CA SER A 79 8.77 -5.24 -5.12
C SER A 79 9.84 -5.60 -6.17
N GLY A 80 9.68 -5.20 -7.43
CA GLY A 80 10.61 -5.52 -8.51
C GLY A 80 12.00 -4.90 -8.31
N LYS A 81 13.05 -5.71 -8.43
CA LYS A 81 14.45 -5.29 -8.21
C LYS A 81 15.06 -4.48 -9.34
N ASP A 82 14.62 -4.72 -10.58
CA ASP A 82 15.22 -4.09 -11.74
C ASP A 82 14.63 -2.70 -12.05
N GLY A 83 13.87 -2.10 -11.12
CA GLY A 83 13.10 -0.88 -11.40
C GLY A 83 11.96 -1.11 -12.39
N PHE A 84 11.15 -0.08 -12.64
CA PHE A 84 9.92 -0.21 -13.43
C PHE A 84 9.80 0.77 -14.60
N VAL A 85 10.69 1.77 -14.69
CA VAL A 85 10.75 2.70 -15.83
C VAL A 85 11.86 2.25 -16.78
N LYS A 86 11.52 1.87 -18.01
CA LYS A 86 12.45 1.21 -18.94
C LYS A 86 12.50 1.88 -20.31
N SER A 87 13.67 1.86 -20.93
CA SER A 87 13.93 2.30 -22.30
C SER A 87 14.91 1.34 -22.98
N ASP A 88 14.74 1.15 -24.30
CA ASP A 88 15.68 0.37 -25.11
C ASP A 88 16.90 1.21 -25.55
N ILE A 89 16.92 2.51 -25.22
CA ILE A 89 18.03 3.42 -25.50
C ILE A 89 18.89 3.53 -24.23
N PRO A 90 20.16 3.07 -24.24
CA PRO A 90 20.99 3.03 -23.03
C PRO A 90 21.19 4.39 -22.36
N GLU A 91 21.38 5.45 -23.14
CA GLU A 91 21.58 6.80 -22.59
C GLU A 91 20.32 7.31 -21.89
N LEU A 92 19.14 7.03 -22.47
CA LEU A 92 17.86 7.41 -21.86
C LEU A 92 17.55 6.52 -20.65
N GLN A 93 17.93 5.24 -20.67
CA GLN A 93 17.78 4.34 -19.54
C GLN A 93 18.53 4.86 -18.31
N ASN A 94 19.79 5.30 -18.47
CA ASN A 94 20.58 5.89 -17.39
C ASN A 94 19.88 7.12 -16.77
N GLU A 95 19.26 7.97 -17.59
CA GLU A 95 18.47 9.09 -17.09
C GLU A 95 17.21 8.60 -16.33
N MET A 96 16.50 7.60 -16.85
CA MET A 96 15.33 7.03 -16.16
C MET A 96 15.72 6.40 -14.82
N ASP A 97 16.89 5.78 -14.72
CA ASP A 97 17.42 5.25 -13.48
C ASP A 97 17.73 6.38 -12.50
N ALA A 98 18.42 7.43 -12.93
CA ALA A 98 18.76 8.59 -12.10
C ALA A 98 17.56 9.43 -11.64
N TYR A 99 16.46 9.45 -12.40
CA TYR A 99 15.23 10.16 -12.01
C TYR A 99 14.26 9.30 -11.20
N PHE A 100 14.19 7.98 -11.47
CA PHE A 100 13.13 7.13 -10.94
C PHE A 100 13.66 5.86 -10.26
N ASN A 101 14.32 4.96 -10.99
CA ASN A 101 14.56 3.60 -10.49
C ASN A 101 15.61 3.55 -9.37
N GLU A 102 16.67 4.35 -9.48
CA GLU A 102 17.77 4.44 -8.49
C GLU A 102 17.64 5.71 -7.62
N ASN A 103 16.52 6.42 -7.73
CA ASN A 103 16.24 7.60 -6.93
C ASN A 103 15.41 7.22 -5.69
N GLU A 104 16.10 7.05 -4.55
CA GLU A 104 15.48 6.68 -3.28
C GLU A 104 14.42 7.68 -2.81
N ASP A 105 14.64 8.99 -3.03
CA ASP A 105 13.67 10.02 -2.67
C ASP A 105 12.39 9.85 -3.49
N PHE A 106 12.52 9.69 -4.82
CA PHE A 106 11.36 9.46 -5.68
C PHE A 106 10.62 8.16 -5.31
N MET A 107 11.34 7.08 -5.05
CA MET A 107 10.76 5.79 -4.68
C MET A 107 10.01 5.87 -3.35
N SER A 108 10.57 6.56 -2.35
CA SER A 108 9.92 6.82 -1.07
C SER A 108 8.63 7.64 -1.24
N GLU A 109 8.70 8.73 -2.00
CA GLU A 109 7.53 9.58 -2.25
C GLU A 109 6.46 8.86 -3.09
N LEU A 110 6.86 7.99 -4.01
CA LEU A 110 5.94 7.14 -4.76
C LEU A 110 5.28 6.09 -3.86
N TYR A 111 6.04 5.51 -2.93
CA TYR A 111 5.51 4.57 -1.93
C TYR A 111 4.39 5.24 -1.12
N GLU A 112 4.64 6.44 -0.58
CA GLU A 112 3.64 7.24 0.12
C GLU A 112 2.44 7.58 -0.76
N VAL A 113 2.66 7.90 -2.04
CA VAL A 113 1.56 8.17 -2.99
C VAL A 113 0.65 6.96 -3.17
N ILE A 114 1.22 5.76 -3.29
CA ILE A 114 0.44 4.53 -3.46
C ILE A 114 -0.27 4.18 -2.14
N THR A 115 0.42 4.26 -1.00
CA THR A 115 -0.16 4.06 0.34
C THR A 115 -1.35 4.99 0.56
N GLY A 116 -1.16 6.29 0.34
CA GLY A 116 -2.21 7.30 0.40
C GLY A 116 -3.37 7.02 -0.56
N THR A 117 -3.06 6.55 -1.76
CA THR A 117 -4.08 6.22 -2.76
C THR A 117 -4.97 5.07 -2.28
N VAL A 118 -4.40 3.98 -1.76
CA VAL A 118 -5.18 2.84 -1.30
C VAL A 118 -5.94 3.17 -0.02
N THR A 119 -5.31 3.90 0.91
CA THR A 119 -5.89 4.27 2.22
C THR A 119 -6.99 5.31 2.09
N LYS A 120 -6.77 6.41 1.37
CA LYS A 120 -7.72 7.53 1.25
C LYS A 120 -8.62 7.42 0.03
N GLY A 121 -8.21 6.66 -0.97
CA GLY A 121 -8.89 6.48 -2.25
C GLY A 121 -8.30 7.32 -3.39
N PHE A 122 -7.45 8.29 -3.07
CA PHE A 122 -6.70 9.13 -4.01
C PHE A 122 -5.56 9.83 -3.27
N GLU A 123 -4.49 10.11 -3.99
CA GLU A 123 -3.31 10.80 -3.48
C GLU A 123 -2.67 11.70 -4.53
N TYR A 124 -1.87 12.67 -4.09
CA TYR A 124 -1.19 13.60 -5.00
C TYR A 124 0.32 13.52 -4.87
N MET A 125 0.98 13.85 -5.97
CA MET A 125 2.39 14.16 -6.03
C MET A 125 2.55 15.49 -6.75
N TYR A 126 3.43 16.36 -6.29
CA TYR A 126 3.74 17.60 -6.98
C TYR A 126 5.20 17.62 -7.43
N ALA A 127 5.46 18.32 -8.53
CA ALA A 127 6.81 18.56 -9.03
C ALA A 127 7.30 19.96 -8.66
N TYR A 128 8.57 20.05 -8.33
CA TYR A 128 9.27 21.31 -8.07
C TYR A 128 10.73 21.18 -8.52
N LYS A 129 11.38 22.31 -8.80
CA LYS A 129 12.83 22.33 -9.02
C LYS A 129 13.56 22.43 -7.68
N ASN A 130 14.53 21.55 -7.47
CA ASN A 130 15.38 21.56 -6.28
C ASN A 130 16.50 22.62 -6.41
N GLU A 131 17.41 22.66 -5.44
CA GLU A 131 18.54 23.62 -5.41
C GLU A 131 19.55 23.39 -6.56
N GLU A 132 19.56 22.21 -7.17
CA GLU A 132 20.41 21.83 -8.30
C GLU A 132 19.72 22.09 -9.66
N ASP A 133 18.58 22.79 -9.66
CA ASP A 133 17.75 23.06 -10.84
C ASP A 133 17.21 21.78 -11.54
N LYS A 134 17.12 20.67 -10.80
CA LYS A 134 16.56 19.39 -11.27
C LYS A 134 15.10 19.22 -10.82
N ILE A 135 14.24 18.73 -11.71
CA ILE A 135 12.86 18.37 -11.35
C ILE A 135 12.88 17.23 -10.32
N THR A 136 12.25 17.51 -9.18
CA THR A 136 12.07 16.59 -8.06
C THR A 136 10.58 16.47 -7.75
N PHE A 137 10.19 15.35 -7.14
CA PHE A 137 8.80 15.02 -6.83
C PHE A 137 8.62 14.82 -5.33
N GLN A 138 7.46 15.21 -4.82
CA GLN A 138 7.09 14.96 -3.44
C GLN A 138 5.60 14.62 -3.33
N CYS A 139 5.26 13.68 -2.46
CA CYS A 139 3.91 13.36 -2.08
C CYS A 139 3.26 14.59 -1.41
N ALA A 140 2.07 14.94 -1.88
CA ALA A 140 1.23 15.92 -1.22
C ALA A 140 0.05 15.18 -0.60
N ASP A 141 -0.04 15.23 0.73
CA ASP A 141 -1.15 14.60 1.46
C ASP A 141 -2.46 15.14 0.92
N SER A 142 -3.23 14.24 0.30
CA SER A 142 -4.49 14.55 -0.32
C SER A 142 -5.45 15.18 0.65
N MET A 143 -5.37 14.97 1.96
CA MET A 143 -6.21 15.70 2.93
C MET A 143 -6.06 17.22 2.84
N GLY A 144 -4.86 17.69 2.47
CA GLY A 144 -4.51 19.09 2.30
C GLY A 144 -4.69 19.66 0.89
N VAL A 145 -4.92 18.82 -0.11
CA VAL A 145 -4.98 19.24 -1.53
C VAL A 145 -6.42 19.51 -1.99
N ILE A 146 -6.63 20.68 -2.58
CA ILE A 146 -7.91 21.17 -3.08
C ILE A 146 -7.73 21.63 -4.53
N GLU A 147 -8.44 20.99 -5.45
CA GLU A 147 -8.52 21.38 -6.86
C GLU A 147 -9.61 22.44 -7.04
N VAL A 148 -9.23 23.67 -7.43
CA VAL A 148 -10.14 24.77 -7.68
C VAL A 148 -10.22 25.01 -9.18
N ARG A 149 -11.43 24.98 -9.75
CA ARG A 149 -11.63 25.15 -11.19
C ARG A 149 -11.90 26.61 -11.52
N ALA A 150 -11.46 27.05 -12.70
CA ALA A 150 -11.68 28.39 -13.23
C ALA A 150 -13.14 28.86 -13.13
N LYS A 151 -14.10 27.97 -13.41
CA LYS A 151 -15.53 28.30 -13.33
C LYS A 151 -16.04 28.64 -11.90
N ASP A 152 -15.29 28.25 -10.87
CA ASP A 152 -15.65 28.40 -9.48
C ASP A 152 -14.90 29.61 -8.84
N THR A 153 -14.00 30.26 -9.60
CA THR A 153 -13.20 31.43 -9.19
C THR A 153 -13.71 32.72 -9.82
N GLN A 154 -13.45 33.86 -9.17
CA GLN A 154 -13.86 35.17 -9.70
C GLN A 154 -13.02 35.61 -10.91
N ASP A 155 -11.77 35.17 -10.99
CA ASP A 155 -10.83 35.53 -12.06
C ASP A 155 -10.80 34.56 -13.24
N ASN A 156 -11.57 33.48 -13.19
CA ASN A 156 -11.61 32.43 -14.20
C ASN A 156 -10.26 31.72 -14.43
N CYS A 157 -9.45 31.59 -13.37
CA CYS A 157 -8.21 30.81 -13.39
C CYS A 157 -8.34 29.51 -12.56
N ASP A 158 -7.66 28.45 -13.01
CA ASP A 158 -7.52 27.21 -12.24
C ASP A 158 -6.46 27.40 -11.14
N TYR A 159 -6.69 26.78 -9.97
CA TYR A 159 -5.77 26.79 -8.84
C TYR A 159 -5.69 25.41 -8.17
N VAL A 160 -4.56 25.14 -7.53
CA VAL A 160 -4.46 24.08 -6.52
C VAL A 160 -4.08 24.73 -5.20
N ILE A 161 -4.91 24.53 -4.17
CA ILE A 161 -4.56 24.92 -2.81
C ILE A 161 -4.01 23.67 -2.13
N TYR A 162 -2.81 23.77 -1.57
CA TYR A 162 -2.20 22.73 -0.77
C TYR A 162 -1.88 23.27 0.61
N TRP A 163 -2.48 22.69 1.65
CA TRP A 163 -2.20 23.07 3.04
C TRP A 163 -1.74 21.88 3.86
N TYR A 164 -0.83 22.13 4.80
CA TYR A 164 -0.34 21.13 5.74
C TYR A 164 0.05 21.78 7.08
N ILE A 165 0.14 20.98 8.13
CA ILE A 165 0.62 21.45 9.44
C ILE A 165 2.14 21.46 9.38
N GLU A 166 2.75 22.65 9.31
CA GLU A 166 4.21 22.79 9.23
C GLU A 166 4.87 22.53 10.59
N ARG A 167 4.27 23.04 11.67
CA ARG A 167 4.78 22.85 13.02
C ARG A 167 3.70 23.00 14.09
N ILE A 168 3.99 22.44 15.25
CA ILE A 168 3.27 22.72 16.48
C ILE A 168 4.11 23.72 17.28
N GLY A 169 3.58 24.93 17.48
CA GLY A 169 4.22 26.00 18.22
C GLY A 169 4.49 25.63 19.69
N LYS A 170 5.32 26.43 20.38
CA LYS A 170 5.67 26.20 21.80
C LYS A 170 4.46 26.25 22.73
N ASP A 171 3.38 26.90 22.31
CA ASP A 171 2.09 26.99 22.99
C ASP A 171 1.11 25.87 22.60
N LYS A 172 1.57 24.83 21.89
CA LYS A 172 0.79 23.71 21.32
C LYS A 172 -0.17 24.10 20.20
N LYS A 173 -0.09 25.33 19.69
CA LYS A 173 -0.92 25.73 18.55
C LYS A 173 -0.36 25.20 17.25
N LYS A 174 -1.25 24.73 16.38
CA LYS A 174 -0.88 24.22 15.05
C LYS A 174 -0.70 25.41 14.11
N ILE A 175 0.47 25.49 13.47
CA ILE A 175 0.72 26.48 12.42
C ILE A 175 0.55 25.77 11.09
N LYS A 176 -0.49 26.16 10.35
CA LYS A 176 -0.86 25.64 9.04
C LYS A 176 -0.20 26.51 7.98
N LYS A 177 0.54 25.88 7.07
CA LYS A 177 1.06 26.52 5.87
C LYS A 177 0.12 26.23 4.72
N ILE A 178 -0.19 27.26 3.93
CA ILE A 178 -1.12 27.17 2.81
C ILE A 178 -0.38 27.68 1.57
N GLN A 179 -0.34 26.86 0.54
CA GLN A 179 0.26 27.15 -0.74
C GLN A 179 -0.86 27.25 -1.79
N VAL A 180 -0.90 28.35 -2.54
CA VAL A 180 -1.84 28.53 -3.65
C VAL A 180 -1.05 28.51 -4.94
N TRP A 181 -1.20 27.40 -5.66
CA TRP A 181 -0.48 27.11 -6.89
C TRP A 181 -1.29 27.56 -8.09
N THR A 182 -0.61 28.27 -8.98
CA THR A 182 -1.07 28.61 -10.34
C THR A 182 -0.26 27.83 -11.36
N GLU A 183 -0.46 28.11 -12.65
CA GLU A 183 0.38 27.57 -13.72
C GLU A 183 1.82 28.12 -13.70
N GLN A 184 2.04 29.30 -13.12
CA GLN A 184 3.32 30.04 -13.22
C GLN A 184 4.06 30.15 -11.88
N GLU A 185 3.32 30.27 -10.79
CA GLU A 185 3.86 30.62 -9.48
C GLU A 185 3.06 30.06 -8.31
N THR A 186 3.68 30.04 -7.15
CA THR A 186 3.11 29.62 -5.86
C THR A 186 3.06 30.80 -4.89
N HIS A 187 1.90 31.01 -4.29
CA HIS A 187 1.70 32.01 -3.24
C HIS A 187 1.65 31.34 -1.87
N PHE A 188 2.34 31.90 -0.88
CA PHE A 188 2.43 31.33 0.47
C PHE A 188 1.63 32.14 1.48
N PHE A 189 0.88 31.42 2.31
CA PHE A 189 0.10 31.94 3.42
C PHE A 189 0.30 31.09 4.66
N VAL A 190 0.05 31.67 5.83
CA VAL A 190 0.11 31.02 7.13
C VAL A 190 -1.22 31.22 7.85
N GLN A 191 -1.66 30.20 8.59
CA GLN A 191 -2.81 30.26 9.47
C GLN A 191 -2.43 29.64 10.81
N GLU A 192 -2.62 30.39 11.90
CA GLU A 192 -2.51 29.87 13.26
C GLU A 192 -3.85 29.25 13.68
N GLU A 193 -3.87 27.96 13.97
CA GLU A 193 -5.07 27.16 14.24
C GLU A 193 -6.17 27.34 13.18
N GLU A 194 -7.37 27.77 13.60
CA GLU A 194 -8.50 28.15 12.74
C GLU A 194 -8.68 29.68 12.70
N GLY A 195 -7.58 30.41 12.95
CA GLY A 195 -7.53 31.87 12.94
C GLY A 195 -7.55 32.46 11.52
N LYS A 196 -7.17 33.74 11.43
CA LYS A 196 -7.11 34.44 10.14
C LYS A 196 -5.95 33.89 9.30
N ILE A 197 -6.18 33.71 8.00
CA ILE A 197 -5.12 33.41 7.04
C ILE A 197 -4.40 34.72 6.70
N GLU A 198 -3.08 34.69 6.78
CA GLU A 198 -2.21 35.84 6.52
C GLU A 198 -1.14 35.46 5.49
N VAL A 199 -0.64 36.44 4.74
CA VAL A 199 0.44 36.22 3.78
C VAL A 199 1.71 35.81 4.54
N ASP A 200 2.39 34.79 4.04
CA ASP A 200 3.66 34.35 4.62
C ASP A 200 4.75 35.39 4.33
N ILE A 201 5.14 36.15 5.35
CA ILE A 201 6.20 37.17 5.30
C ILE A 201 7.60 36.57 5.51
N ASP A 202 7.68 35.33 6.01
CA ASP A 202 8.94 34.64 6.25
C ASP A 202 9.43 33.90 4.99
N ALA A 203 8.56 33.72 3.99
CA ALA A 203 8.92 33.18 2.69
C ALA A 203 9.90 34.12 1.95
N ALA A 204 11.06 33.59 1.56
CA ALA A 204 12.12 34.36 0.90
C ALA A 204 11.66 35.05 -0.41
N ILE A 205 10.75 34.41 -1.15
CA ILE A 205 10.13 34.95 -2.37
C ILE A 205 8.65 34.57 -2.34
N ASN A 206 7.76 35.56 -2.42
CA ASN A 206 6.30 35.36 -2.40
C ASN A 206 5.62 36.43 -3.29
N PRO A 207 5.01 36.05 -4.44
CA PRO A 207 4.93 34.70 -4.99
C PRO A 207 6.26 34.14 -5.47
N LYS A 208 6.46 32.83 -5.29
CA LYS A 208 7.60 32.09 -5.82
C LYS A 208 7.27 31.54 -7.22
N PRO A 209 7.99 31.95 -8.28
CA PRO A 209 7.87 31.32 -9.59
C PRO A 209 8.23 29.83 -9.55
N HIS A 210 7.59 29.00 -10.36
CA HIS A 210 7.87 27.56 -10.39
C HIS A 210 9.24 27.22 -10.97
N THR A 211 9.68 27.97 -11.97
CA THR A 211 11.01 27.86 -12.56
C THR A 211 11.58 29.26 -12.80
N THR A 212 12.87 29.40 -12.51
CA THR A 212 13.65 30.62 -12.78
C THR A 212 14.90 30.23 -13.53
N TYR A 213 15.13 30.80 -14.71
CA TYR A 213 16.37 30.61 -15.46
C TYR A 213 17.02 31.96 -15.77
N THR A 214 18.34 31.96 -15.91
CA THR A 214 19.11 33.19 -16.17
C THR A 214 19.72 33.16 -17.56
N ILE A 215 19.37 34.13 -18.41
CA ILE A 215 20.06 34.34 -19.69
C ILE A 215 20.83 35.67 -19.60
N GLY A 216 22.15 35.58 -19.52
CA GLY A 216 23.03 36.73 -19.31
C GLY A 216 22.87 37.33 -17.91
N ASN A 217 22.44 38.59 -17.82
CA ASN A 217 22.15 39.28 -16.54
C ASN A 217 20.64 39.34 -16.21
N ASN A 218 19.79 38.73 -17.04
CA ASN A 218 18.33 38.79 -16.87
C ASN A 218 17.82 37.46 -16.34
N VAL A 219 17.04 37.51 -15.25
CA VAL A 219 16.30 36.38 -14.70
C VAL A 219 14.93 36.33 -15.37
N TYR A 220 14.62 35.19 -15.98
CA TYR A 220 13.33 34.88 -16.57
C TYR A 220 12.61 33.86 -15.70
N THR A 221 11.27 33.87 -15.77
CA THR A 221 10.40 32.94 -15.05
C THR A 221 9.59 32.16 -16.05
N GLU A 222 9.45 30.86 -15.82
CA GLU A 222 8.66 29.98 -16.66
C GLU A 222 7.85 29.02 -15.78
N GLY A 223 6.62 28.74 -16.22
CA GLY A 223 5.76 27.75 -15.60
C GLY A 223 5.82 26.44 -16.38
N PHE A 224 5.32 25.36 -15.79
CA PHE A 224 5.27 24.04 -16.44
C PHE A 224 4.27 23.96 -17.61
N GLY A 225 3.54 25.03 -17.92
CA GLY A 225 2.41 25.03 -18.85
C GLY A 225 1.14 24.36 -18.29
N PHE A 226 1.18 23.98 -17.02
CA PHE A 226 0.06 23.49 -16.21
C PHE A 226 0.45 23.56 -14.71
N ILE A 227 -0.51 23.37 -13.80
CA ILE A 227 -0.23 23.30 -12.36
C ILE A 227 0.43 21.95 -12.05
N PRO A 228 1.66 21.89 -11.49
CA PRO A 228 2.47 20.67 -11.40
C PRO A 228 2.02 19.70 -10.29
N PHE A 229 0.72 19.47 -10.15
CA PHE A 229 0.11 18.48 -9.26
C PHE A 229 -0.45 17.31 -10.07
N PHE A 230 -0.04 16.12 -9.71
CA PHE A 230 -0.46 14.86 -10.32
C PHE A 230 -1.28 14.08 -9.31
N ARG A 231 -2.49 13.69 -9.68
CA ARG A 231 -3.35 12.86 -8.84
C ARG A 231 -3.32 11.41 -9.28
N LEU A 232 -3.13 10.50 -8.34
CA LEU A 232 -3.37 9.07 -8.48
C LEU A 232 -4.71 8.72 -7.81
N ASP A 233 -5.61 8.09 -8.55
CA ASP A 233 -6.91 7.66 -8.05
C ASP A 233 -6.92 6.14 -7.85
N ASN A 234 -7.41 5.65 -6.71
CA ASN A 234 -7.53 4.19 -6.46
C ASN A 234 -8.55 3.56 -7.42
N CYS A 235 -9.70 4.22 -7.55
CA CYS A 235 -10.76 3.85 -8.47
C CYS A 235 -11.46 5.09 -9.03
N LYS A 236 -12.31 4.93 -10.05
CA LYS A 236 -13.08 6.03 -10.64
C LYS A 236 -13.90 6.83 -9.62
N LYS A 237 -14.34 6.18 -8.54
CA LYS A 237 -15.13 6.80 -7.47
C LYS A 237 -14.26 7.36 -6.32
N GLN A 238 -12.94 7.25 -6.41
CA GLN A 238 -11.99 7.74 -5.40
C GLN A 238 -12.25 7.19 -4.00
N PHE A 239 -12.72 5.94 -3.90
CA PHE A 239 -12.94 5.28 -2.62
C PHE A 239 -11.69 4.57 -2.13
N SER A 240 -11.48 4.63 -0.82
CA SER A 240 -10.54 3.80 -0.07
C SER A 240 -10.76 2.31 -0.31
N GLY A 241 -9.69 1.52 -0.26
CA GLY A 241 -9.75 0.06 -0.20
C GLY A 241 -10.54 -0.46 1.01
N LEU A 242 -10.65 0.33 2.09
CA LEU A 242 -11.40 0.01 3.30
C LEU A 242 -12.88 -0.24 3.01
N LYS A 243 -13.46 0.46 2.03
CA LYS A 243 -14.91 0.50 1.80
C LYS A 243 -15.56 -0.89 1.67
N ALA A 244 -14.85 -1.87 1.09
CA ALA A 244 -15.38 -3.21 0.88
C ALA A 244 -15.30 -4.11 2.12
N ILE A 245 -14.48 -3.75 3.11
CA ILE A 245 -14.13 -4.62 4.25
C ILE A 245 -14.41 -3.98 5.62
N LYS A 246 -14.72 -2.68 5.69
CA LYS A 246 -14.95 -1.95 6.94
C LYS A 246 -15.92 -2.68 7.87
N ASP A 247 -17.10 -3.03 7.36
CA ASP A 247 -18.15 -3.67 8.16
C ASP A 247 -17.73 -5.04 8.69
N LEU A 248 -16.84 -5.75 7.97
CA LEU A 248 -16.29 -7.04 8.41
C LEU A 248 -15.25 -6.85 9.52
N ILE A 249 -14.40 -5.81 9.40
CA ILE A 249 -13.43 -5.44 10.42
C ILE A 249 -14.16 -5.01 11.70
N ASP A 250 -15.21 -4.19 11.57
CA ASP A 250 -16.00 -3.74 12.72
C ASP A 250 -16.69 -4.89 13.44
N ASP A 251 -17.27 -5.83 12.70
CA ASP A 251 -17.89 -7.02 13.28
C ASP A 251 -16.84 -7.91 13.98
N TYR A 252 -15.67 -8.09 13.36
CA TYR A 252 -14.54 -8.80 13.98
C TYR A 252 -14.11 -8.14 15.28
N ASP A 253 -13.90 -6.81 15.28
CA ASP A 253 -13.50 -6.03 16.45
C ASP A 253 -14.51 -6.20 17.58
N ILE A 254 -15.81 -6.06 17.30
CA ILE A 254 -16.88 -6.20 18.28
C ILE A 254 -16.96 -7.62 18.83
N MET A 255 -16.89 -8.64 17.96
CA MET A 255 -16.99 -10.04 18.38
C MET A 255 -15.80 -10.48 19.23
N SER A 256 -14.59 -10.09 18.83
CA SER A 256 -13.34 -10.37 19.54
C SER A 256 -13.32 -9.66 20.90
N CYS A 257 -13.57 -8.35 20.94
CA CYS A 257 -13.64 -7.59 22.19
C CYS A 257 -14.75 -8.08 23.11
N GLY A 258 -15.91 -8.45 22.56
CA GLY A 258 -17.03 -9.02 23.31
C GLY A 258 -16.67 -10.36 23.98
N LEU A 259 -15.82 -11.18 23.35
CA LEU A 259 -15.30 -12.38 23.99
C LEU A 259 -14.37 -12.03 25.16
N SER A 260 -13.46 -11.07 24.97
CA SER A 260 -12.59 -10.59 26.06
C SER A 260 -13.39 -10.03 27.23
N ASN A 261 -14.43 -9.25 26.96
CA ASN A 261 -15.35 -8.73 27.98
C ASN A 261 -16.03 -9.87 28.72
N ASN A 262 -16.61 -10.84 28.00
CA ASN A 262 -17.26 -11.98 28.62
C ASN A 262 -16.30 -12.82 29.48
N LEU A 263 -15.03 -12.98 29.08
CA LEU A 263 -14.05 -13.73 29.86
C LEU A 263 -13.62 -13.00 31.14
N GLN A 264 -13.53 -11.67 31.09
CA GLN A 264 -13.27 -10.85 32.28
C GLN A 264 -14.49 -10.85 33.21
N ASP A 265 -15.68 -10.65 32.65
CA ASP A 265 -16.96 -10.64 33.38
C ASP A 265 -17.35 -12.05 33.86
N ALA A 266 -16.88 -13.14 33.26
CA ALA A 266 -17.20 -14.51 33.68
C ALA A 266 -16.70 -14.87 35.07
N GLN A 267 -15.79 -14.06 35.65
CA GLN A 267 -15.45 -14.15 37.07
C GLN A 267 -16.61 -13.72 37.98
N GLU A 268 -17.59 -12.99 37.44
CA GLU A 268 -18.81 -12.56 38.11
C GLU A 268 -19.94 -13.58 37.90
N TYR A 269 -20.30 -14.30 38.95
CA TYR A 269 -21.45 -15.19 38.98
C TYR A 269 -22.73 -14.39 39.26
N LEU A 270 -23.83 -14.72 38.57
CA LEU A 270 -25.14 -14.16 38.90
C LEU A 270 -25.68 -14.90 40.13
N VAL A 271 -25.81 -14.17 41.24
CA VAL A 271 -26.44 -14.69 42.46
C VAL A 271 -27.94 -14.46 42.38
N VAL A 272 -28.71 -15.53 42.19
CA VAL A 272 -30.17 -15.51 42.26
C VAL A 272 -30.58 -15.99 43.65
N VAL A 273 -31.20 -15.11 44.42
CA VAL A 273 -31.66 -15.42 45.79
C VAL A 273 -33.18 -15.50 45.81
N SER A 274 -33.73 -16.64 46.21
CA SER A 274 -35.16 -16.82 46.52
C SER A 274 -35.37 -16.87 48.04
N GLY A 275 -36.39 -16.18 48.55
CA GLY A 275 -36.70 -16.17 49.99
C GLY A 275 -35.71 -15.38 50.86
N PHE A 276 -35.15 -14.27 50.35
CA PHE A 276 -34.20 -13.43 51.10
C PHE A 276 -34.85 -12.81 52.36
N GLN A 277 -34.24 -13.00 53.54
CA GLN A 277 -34.79 -12.56 54.83
C GLN A 277 -34.32 -11.16 55.29
N GLY A 278 -33.60 -10.40 54.46
CA GLY A 278 -33.13 -9.05 54.81
C GLY A 278 -34.08 -7.92 54.38
N ASP A 279 -33.96 -6.75 55.02
CA ASP A 279 -34.91 -5.64 54.89
C ASP A 279 -34.76 -4.82 53.61
N ASN A 280 -33.60 -4.84 52.94
CA ASN A 280 -33.40 -4.09 51.69
C ASN A 280 -32.43 -4.75 50.69
N LEU A 281 -32.57 -4.36 49.41
CA LEU A 281 -31.78 -4.88 48.29
C LEU A 281 -30.28 -4.53 48.39
N GLY A 282 -29.95 -3.40 49.03
CA GLY A 282 -28.57 -2.96 49.23
C GLY A 282 -27.79 -3.87 50.19
N GLU A 283 -28.45 -4.35 51.24
CA GLU A 283 -27.90 -5.31 52.19
C GLU A 283 -27.65 -6.67 51.51
N LEU A 284 -28.53 -7.10 50.60
CA LEU A 284 -28.32 -8.29 49.77
C LEU A 284 -27.07 -8.15 48.90
N ILE A 285 -26.92 -7.01 48.21
CA ILE A 285 -25.77 -6.73 47.33
C ILE A 285 -24.46 -6.71 48.14
N THR A 286 -24.43 -6.06 49.31
CA THR A 286 -23.25 -6.03 50.19
C THR A 286 -22.94 -7.40 50.79
N ASN A 287 -23.96 -8.15 51.20
CA ASN A 287 -23.77 -9.49 51.77
C ASN A 287 -23.26 -10.49 50.72
N ALA A 288 -23.77 -10.41 49.48
CA ALA A 288 -23.29 -11.22 48.36
C ALA A 288 -21.84 -10.87 47.97
N LYS A 289 -21.50 -9.57 47.84
CA LYS A 289 -20.17 -9.12 47.41
C LYS A 289 -19.09 -9.23 48.49
N THR A 290 -19.38 -8.86 49.73
CA THR A 290 -18.37 -8.72 50.79
C THR A 290 -18.38 -9.87 51.78
N LYS A 291 -19.57 -10.32 52.21
CA LYS A 291 -19.67 -11.35 53.27
C LYS A 291 -19.71 -12.77 52.71
N LYS A 292 -20.07 -12.97 51.44
CA LYS A 292 -20.25 -14.29 50.79
C LYS A 292 -21.24 -15.23 51.51
N HIS A 293 -22.11 -14.69 52.36
CA HIS A 293 -23.12 -15.43 53.12
C HIS A 293 -24.46 -14.72 52.93
N ILE A 294 -25.51 -15.47 52.60
CA ILE A 294 -26.85 -14.93 52.30
C ILE A 294 -27.86 -15.74 53.11
N GLY A 295 -28.65 -15.06 53.94
CA GLY A 295 -29.73 -15.68 54.72
C GLY A 295 -31.00 -15.83 53.87
N VAL A 296 -31.55 -17.04 53.85
CA VAL A 296 -32.79 -17.40 53.13
C VAL A 296 -33.78 -18.09 54.07
N ASP A 297 -35.07 -18.04 53.76
CA ASP A 297 -36.14 -18.71 54.53
C ASP A 297 -36.16 -20.25 54.36
N GLU A 298 -37.05 -20.93 55.08
CA GLU A 298 -37.15 -22.42 55.08
C GLU A 298 -37.45 -23.03 53.69
N ASN A 299 -37.99 -22.25 52.74
CA ASN A 299 -38.24 -22.67 51.35
C ASN A 299 -37.38 -21.90 50.33
N GLY A 300 -36.42 -21.11 50.80
CA GLY A 300 -35.58 -20.22 50.02
C GLY A 300 -34.29 -20.88 49.59
N GLY A 301 -33.62 -20.31 48.59
CA GLY A 301 -32.42 -20.87 48.00
C GLY A 301 -31.52 -19.80 47.38
N VAL A 302 -30.24 -20.13 47.28
CA VAL A 302 -29.26 -19.33 46.54
C VAL A 302 -28.80 -20.16 45.36
N GLU A 303 -29.09 -19.70 44.15
CA GLU A 303 -28.65 -20.31 42.91
C GLU A 303 -27.57 -19.42 42.28
N PHE A 304 -26.41 -20.01 41.98
CA PHE A 304 -25.37 -19.35 41.21
C PHE A 304 -25.55 -19.71 39.74
N LYS A 305 -25.91 -18.72 38.91
CA LYS A 305 -26.00 -18.89 37.47
C LYS A 305 -24.74 -18.35 36.82
N THR A 306 -24.09 -19.19 36.03
CA THR A 306 -23.04 -18.77 35.11
C THR A 306 -23.67 -18.40 33.77
N VAL A 307 -23.10 -17.38 33.11
CA VAL A 307 -23.48 -17.05 31.74
C VAL A 307 -22.81 -18.06 30.82
N ASP A 308 -23.59 -18.79 30.02
CA ASP A 308 -23.04 -19.69 29.00
C ASP A 308 -22.49 -18.86 27.83
N ILE A 309 -21.19 -18.98 27.57
CA ILE A 309 -20.52 -18.25 26.50
C ILE A 309 -20.43 -19.20 25.29
N PRO A 310 -21.11 -18.90 24.16
CA PRO A 310 -21.07 -19.76 22.98
C PRO A 310 -19.73 -19.62 22.24
N TYR A 311 -18.67 -20.21 22.81
CA TYR A 311 -17.30 -20.08 22.35
C TYR A 311 -17.12 -20.56 20.91
N GLU A 312 -17.64 -21.74 20.56
CA GLU A 312 -17.51 -22.32 19.21
C GLU A 312 -18.15 -21.44 18.14
N ALA A 313 -19.35 -20.90 18.40
CA ALA A 313 -20.01 -20.01 17.45
C ALA A 313 -19.22 -18.72 17.22
N ARG A 314 -18.61 -18.16 18.28
CA ARG A 314 -17.73 -16.98 18.18
C ARG A 314 -16.46 -17.28 17.41
N LYS A 315 -15.80 -18.40 17.71
CA LYS A 315 -14.59 -18.81 17.01
C LYS A 315 -14.83 -18.97 15.50
N ILE A 316 -15.88 -19.70 15.12
CA ILE A 316 -16.25 -19.91 13.71
C ILE A 316 -16.56 -18.57 13.03
N LYS A 317 -17.22 -17.64 13.72
CA LYS A 317 -17.53 -16.32 13.18
C LYS A 317 -16.26 -15.49 12.93
N LEU A 318 -15.34 -15.45 13.90
CA LEU A 318 -14.06 -14.74 13.77
C LEU A 318 -13.22 -15.29 12.61
N GLU A 319 -13.13 -16.62 12.48
CA GLU A 319 -12.42 -17.28 11.36
C GLU A 319 -13.07 -16.96 10.00
N LEU A 320 -14.40 -16.91 9.95
CA LEU A 320 -15.15 -16.54 8.74
C LEU A 320 -14.92 -15.08 8.36
N ASP A 321 -14.92 -14.17 9.33
CA ASP A 321 -14.69 -12.74 9.11
C ASP A 321 -13.28 -12.48 8.64
N GLU A 322 -12.27 -13.05 9.31
CA GLU A 322 -10.88 -12.96 8.85
C GLU A 322 -10.76 -13.43 7.40
N LYS A 323 -11.29 -14.61 7.07
CA LYS A 323 -11.28 -15.13 5.70
C LYS A 323 -11.97 -14.19 4.70
N ASN A 324 -13.10 -13.60 5.08
CA ASN A 324 -13.84 -12.68 4.23
C ASN A 324 -13.12 -11.34 4.08
N ILE A 325 -12.46 -10.84 5.13
CA ILE A 325 -11.65 -9.61 5.08
C ILE A 325 -10.54 -9.76 4.04
N TYR A 326 -9.76 -10.85 4.06
CA TYR A 326 -8.72 -11.07 3.04
C TYR A 326 -9.32 -11.31 1.65
N ARG A 327 -10.43 -12.04 1.55
CA ARG A 327 -11.06 -12.32 0.25
C ARG A 327 -11.62 -11.06 -0.42
N PHE A 328 -12.34 -10.23 0.31
CA PHE A 328 -12.95 -9.00 -0.21
C PHE A 328 -11.97 -7.82 -0.24
N GLY A 329 -10.98 -7.81 0.65
CA GLY A 329 -9.83 -6.92 0.63
C GLY A 329 -8.81 -7.26 -0.45
N MET A 330 -8.97 -8.43 -1.10
CA MET A 330 -8.10 -8.98 -2.13
C MET A 330 -6.64 -9.08 -1.69
N GLY A 331 -6.41 -9.50 -0.44
CA GLY A 331 -5.07 -9.71 0.10
C GLY A 331 -4.69 -11.18 0.18
N PHE A 332 -3.40 -11.40 0.39
CA PHE A 332 -2.82 -12.68 0.74
C PHE A 332 -2.90 -12.89 2.26
N ASN A 333 -3.54 -13.97 2.68
CA ASN A 333 -3.59 -14.41 4.08
C ASN A 333 -2.47 -15.43 4.33
N SER A 334 -1.52 -15.07 5.19
CA SER A 334 -0.37 -15.90 5.55
C SER A 334 -0.75 -17.10 6.44
N ALA A 335 -1.75 -16.97 7.31
CA ALA A 335 -2.22 -18.02 8.21
C ALA A 335 -2.80 -19.24 7.48
N GLN A 336 -3.18 -19.09 6.20
CA GLN A 336 -3.63 -20.22 5.39
C GLN A 336 -2.48 -21.08 4.85
N LEU A 337 -1.20 -20.71 5.03
CA LEU A 337 -0.03 -21.56 4.70
C LEU A 337 -0.07 -22.80 5.59
N GLY A 338 -0.66 -23.89 5.09
CA GLY A 338 -0.72 -25.15 5.82
C GLY A 338 0.65 -25.81 5.88
N ASP A 339 0.84 -26.67 6.88
CA ASP A 339 2.06 -27.43 7.08
C ASP A 339 2.15 -28.57 6.03
N GLY A 340 2.88 -28.35 4.92
CA GLY A 340 3.10 -29.36 3.88
C GLY A 340 4.01 -28.87 2.74
N ASN A 341 4.26 -29.73 1.75
CA ASN A 341 4.95 -29.34 0.50
C ASN A 341 4.04 -28.40 -0.31
N ILE A 342 4.11 -27.10 -0.02
CA ILE A 342 3.39 -26.07 -0.77
C ILE A 342 4.13 -25.86 -2.09
N THR A 343 3.47 -26.19 -3.20
CA THR A 343 4.06 -25.97 -4.52
C THR A 343 3.98 -24.51 -4.95
N ASN A 344 4.85 -24.09 -5.87
CA ASN A 344 4.83 -22.75 -6.47
C ASN A 344 3.46 -22.38 -7.08
N ILE A 345 2.74 -23.35 -7.64
CA ILE A 345 1.38 -23.16 -8.16
C ILE A 345 0.40 -22.79 -7.04
N VAL A 346 0.50 -23.47 -5.88
CA VAL A 346 -0.36 -23.16 -4.73
C VAL A 346 -0.04 -21.77 -4.18
N ILE A 347 1.23 -21.38 -4.09
CA ILE A 347 1.59 -20.02 -3.64
C ILE A 347 1.02 -18.97 -4.60
N LYS A 348 1.24 -19.12 -5.91
CA LYS A 348 0.69 -18.22 -6.93
C LYS A 348 -0.84 -18.16 -6.87
N SER A 349 -1.53 -19.28 -6.63
CA SER A 349 -2.99 -19.30 -6.51
C SER A 349 -3.53 -18.43 -5.36
N ARG A 350 -2.74 -18.26 -4.29
CA ARG A 350 -3.10 -17.44 -3.13
C ARG A 350 -2.83 -15.96 -3.33
N TYR A 351 -1.83 -15.62 -4.13
CA TYR A 351 -1.54 -14.26 -4.57
C TYR A 351 -2.50 -13.78 -5.67
N ALA A 352 -3.30 -14.67 -6.28
CA ALA A 352 -4.16 -14.31 -7.42
C ALA A 352 -5.10 -13.12 -7.18
N LEU A 353 -5.65 -12.98 -5.97
CA LEU A 353 -6.48 -11.83 -5.63
C LEU A 353 -5.66 -10.53 -5.49
N LEU A 354 -4.51 -10.62 -4.84
CA LEU A 354 -3.58 -9.49 -4.69
C LEU A 354 -3.06 -9.03 -6.05
N ASP A 355 -2.67 -9.97 -6.92
CA ASP A 355 -2.25 -9.67 -8.28
C ASP A 355 -3.37 -9.00 -9.09
N LEU A 356 -4.62 -9.49 -8.97
CA LEU A 356 -5.77 -8.83 -9.59
C LEU A 356 -5.99 -7.41 -9.07
N LYS A 357 -5.74 -7.15 -7.78
CA LYS A 357 -5.85 -5.83 -7.16
C LYS A 357 -4.77 -4.89 -7.70
N CYS A 358 -3.51 -5.32 -7.66
CA CYS A 358 -2.38 -4.55 -8.16
C CYS A 358 -2.49 -4.30 -9.67
N ASN A 359 -2.93 -5.28 -10.48
CA ASN A 359 -3.17 -5.09 -11.92
C ASN A 359 -4.17 -3.96 -12.21
N LYS A 360 -5.21 -3.78 -11.37
CA LYS A 360 -6.18 -2.67 -11.53
C LYS A 360 -5.59 -1.30 -11.16
N LEU A 361 -4.70 -1.27 -10.17
CA LEU A 361 -4.01 -0.06 -9.75
C LEU A 361 -2.92 0.32 -10.76
N GLU A 362 -2.21 -0.66 -11.31
CA GLU A 362 -1.12 -0.49 -12.28
C GLU A 362 -1.58 0.29 -13.52
N ILE A 363 -2.80 0.04 -14.01
CA ILE A 363 -3.36 0.77 -15.16
C ILE A 363 -3.39 2.28 -14.88
N ARG A 364 -3.76 2.68 -13.66
CA ARG A 364 -3.84 4.09 -13.26
C ARG A 364 -2.47 4.64 -12.91
N LEU A 365 -1.63 3.83 -12.28
CA LEU A 365 -0.25 4.17 -11.97
C LEU A 365 0.53 4.47 -13.26
N LYS A 366 0.37 3.66 -14.32
CA LYS A 366 0.96 3.96 -15.64
C LYS A 366 0.48 5.29 -16.21
N GLN A 367 -0.82 5.61 -16.10
CA GLN A 367 -1.35 6.90 -16.55
C GLN A 367 -0.78 8.08 -15.75
N PHE A 368 -0.63 7.90 -14.44
CA PHE A 368 -0.01 8.87 -13.55
C PHE A 368 1.48 9.09 -13.89
N MET A 369 2.24 8.00 -14.00
CA MET A 369 3.67 8.02 -14.37
C MET A 369 3.90 8.60 -15.76
N ARG A 370 2.99 8.43 -16.73
CA ARG A 370 3.09 9.10 -18.04
C ARG A 370 3.05 10.63 -17.95
N LYS A 371 2.31 11.20 -16.99
CA LYS A 371 2.25 12.66 -16.79
C LYS A 371 3.54 13.20 -16.18
N ILE A 372 4.08 12.47 -15.19
CA ILE A 372 5.38 12.74 -14.56
C ILE A 372 6.51 12.64 -15.59
N LEU A 373 6.55 11.54 -16.35
CA LEU A 373 7.56 11.32 -17.39
C LEU A 373 7.56 12.45 -18.43
N LYS A 374 6.41 13.05 -18.74
CA LYS A 374 6.33 14.14 -19.72
C LYS A 374 7.21 15.33 -19.33
N ILE A 375 7.22 15.71 -18.06
CA ILE A 375 8.01 16.86 -17.61
C ILE A 375 9.49 16.51 -17.44
N VAL A 376 9.80 15.28 -17.01
CA VAL A 376 11.18 14.80 -16.93
C VAL A 376 11.82 14.71 -18.31
N LEU A 377 11.11 14.16 -19.31
CA LEU A 377 11.63 14.12 -20.69
C LEU A 377 11.80 15.51 -21.29
N ALA A 378 10.95 16.48 -20.94
CA ALA A 378 11.10 17.85 -21.41
C ALA A 378 12.41 18.47 -20.88
N GLU A 379 12.70 18.29 -19.59
CA GLU A 379 13.95 18.75 -18.97
C GLU A 379 15.17 18.02 -19.55
N ILE A 380 15.13 16.69 -19.71
CA ILE A 380 16.23 15.92 -20.31
C ILE A 380 16.53 16.41 -21.73
N ASN A 381 15.50 16.59 -22.55
CA ASN A 381 15.67 17.05 -23.93
C ASN A 381 16.24 18.47 -24.00
N GLU A 382 15.86 19.34 -23.07
CA GLU A 382 16.39 20.70 -22.97
C GLU A 382 17.86 20.72 -22.53
N VAL A 383 18.22 19.93 -21.53
CA VAL A 383 19.58 19.90 -20.96
C VAL A 383 20.57 19.18 -21.87
N ASN A 384 20.17 18.03 -22.43
CA ASN A 384 21.06 17.17 -23.22
C ASN A 384 20.97 17.43 -24.73
N GLU A 385 20.19 18.42 -25.17
CA GLU A 385 19.91 18.73 -26.58
C GLU A 385 19.41 17.50 -27.38
N THR A 386 18.59 16.66 -26.74
CA THR A 386 18.02 15.44 -27.34
C THR A 386 16.56 15.63 -27.76
N ASP A 387 15.98 14.63 -28.43
CA ASP A 387 14.57 14.65 -28.87
C ASP A 387 13.81 13.37 -28.48
N TYR A 388 14.03 12.89 -27.25
CA TYR A 388 13.35 11.71 -26.73
C TYR A 388 11.84 11.93 -26.62
N LYS A 389 11.07 10.89 -26.93
CA LYS A 389 9.60 10.91 -26.91
C LYS A 389 9.10 9.93 -25.86
N GLN A 390 7.85 10.14 -25.40
CA GLN A 390 7.23 9.22 -24.45
C GLN A 390 7.16 7.76 -24.93
N LYS A 391 7.13 7.52 -26.24
CA LYS A 391 7.12 6.16 -26.81
C LYS A 391 8.42 5.40 -26.57
N ASP A 392 9.53 6.11 -26.33
CA ASP A 392 10.85 5.53 -26.13
C ASP A 392 11.03 4.99 -24.70
N VAL A 393 10.02 5.19 -23.85
CA VAL A 393 9.95 4.70 -22.47
C VAL A 393 8.69 3.85 -22.27
N TYR A 394 8.83 2.71 -21.60
CA TYR A 394 7.73 1.84 -21.19
C TYR A 394 7.82 1.52 -19.69
N PHE A 395 6.70 1.06 -19.12
CA PHE A 395 6.62 0.73 -17.71
C PHE A 395 6.41 -0.77 -17.52
N LYS A 396 7.34 -1.41 -16.82
CA LYS A 396 7.34 -2.86 -16.53
C LYS A 396 7.37 -3.06 -15.02
N PHE A 397 6.20 -3.29 -14.42
CA PHE A 397 6.10 -3.61 -13.01
C PHE A 397 6.29 -5.11 -12.83
N GLU A 398 7.43 -5.50 -12.27
CA GLU A 398 7.67 -6.87 -11.84
C GLU A 398 7.32 -7.00 -10.35
N ARG A 399 6.71 -8.13 -9.98
CA ARG A 399 6.25 -8.38 -8.62
C ARG A 399 6.87 -9.64 -8.08
N GLU A 400 7.58 -9.52 -6.97
CA GLU A 400 8.21 -10.65 -6.31
C GLU A 400 7.18 -11.42 -5.47
N VAL A 401 7.04 -12.71 -5.77
CA VAL A 401 6.24 -13.64 -4.98
C VAL A 401 7.20 -14.63 -4.34
N MET A 402 6.97 -14.96 -3.07
CA MET A 402 7.70 -16.05 -2.43
C MET A 402 7.55 -17.34 -3.24
N THR A 403 8.66 -18.01 -3.53
CA THR A 403 8.68 -19.31 -4.20
C THR A 403 9.27 -20.37 -3.29
N ASN A 404 8.85 -21.61 -3.47
CA ASN A 404 9.45 -22.75 -2.81
C ASN A 404 10.78 -23.09 -3.50
N ALA A 405 11.89 -22.97 -2.75
CA ALA A 405 13.23 -23.26 -3.24
C ALA A 405 13.39 -24.72 -3.75
N ASN A 406 12.70 -25.68 -3.13
CA ASN A 406 12.76 -27.09 -3.59
C ASN A 406 12.07 -27.28 -4.94
N ASP A 407 10.96 -26.58 -5.16
CA ASP A 407 10.28 -26.59 -6.46
C ASP A 407 11.15 -25.93 -7.53
N ASN A 408 11.79 -24.80 -7.20
CA ASN A 408 12.72 -24.11 -8.12
C ASN A 408 13.90 -25.01 -8.50
N ALA A 409 14.57 -25.63 -7.52
CA ALA A 409 15.67 -26.55 -7.78
C ALA A 409 15.22 -27.77 -8.61
N SER A 410 13.99 -28.25 -8.40
CA SER A 410 13.42 -29.35 -9.21
C SER A 410 13.12 -28.92 -10.65
N ILE A 411 12.68 -27.67 -10.86
CA ILE A 411 12.48 -27.09 -12.19
C ILE A 411 13.82 -26.95 -12.90
N GLU A 412 14.82 -26.33 -12.26
CA GLU A 412 16.18 -26.18 -12.81
C GLU A 412 16.79 -27.52 -13.19
N LYS A 413 16.64 -28.54 -12.33
CA LYS A 413 17.07 -29.91 -12.64
C LYS A 413 16.33 -30.49 -13.86
N THR A 414 15.02 -30.27 -13.96
CA THR A 414 14.21 -30.77 -15.09
C THR A 414 14.59 -30.07 -16.39
N ASP A 415 14.92 -28.78 -16.33
CA ASP A 415 15.38 -28.00 -17.48
C ASP A 415 16.75 -28.49 -17.95
N ALA A 416 17.70 -28.70 -17.03
CA ALA A 416 19.00 -29.30 -17.32
C ALA A 416 18.89 -30.74 -17.88
N GLU A 417 17.99 -31.57 -17.33
CA GLU A 417 17.68 -32.90 -17.87
C GLU A 417 17.07 -32.80 -19.28
N THR A 418 16.23 -31.80 -19.55
CA THR A 418 15.63 -31.55 -20.87
C THR A 418 16.70 -31.16 -21.90
N GLU A 419 17.64 -30.30 -21.53
CA GLU A 419 18.79 -29.94 -22.36
C GLU A 419 19.66 -31.17 -22.64
N GLN A 420 19.95 -31.98 -21.63
CA GLN A 420 20.69 -33.24 -21.78
C GLN A 420 19.98 -34.20 -22.75
N ILE A 421 18.65 -34.33 -22.66
CA ILE A 421 17.85 -35.17 -23.58
C ILE A 421 17.92 -34.63 -25.01
N LYS A 422 17.83 -33.31 -25.20
CA LYS A 422 17.95 -32.67 -26.52
C LYS A 422 19.31 -32.94 -27.14
N ILE A 423 20.39 -32.75 -26.38
CA ILE A 423 21.77 -33.02 -26.82
C ILE A 423 21.93 -34.50 -27.16
N ASN A 424 21.51 -35.41 -26.28
CA ASN A 424 21.58 -36.85 -26.55
C ASN A 424 20.79 -37.25 -27.81
N THR A 425 19.64 -36.61 -28.06
CA THR A 425 18.85 -36.83 -29.29
C THR A 425 19.62 -36.35 -30.52
N LEU A 426 20.24 -35.18 -30.46
CA LEU A 426 21.09 -34.64 -31.53
C LEU A 426 22.30 -35.54 -31.80
N LEU A 427 22.97 -36.04 -30.75
CA LEU A 427 24.08 -36.99 -30.86
C LEU A 427 23.66 -38.32 -31.49
N ASN A 428 22.48 -38.85 -31.15
CA ASN A 428 21.94 -40.07 -31.78
C ASN A 428 21.63 -39.87 -33.29
N LEU A 429 21.32 -38.63 -33.69
CA LEU A 429 21.09 -38.24 -35.08
C LEU A 429 22.40 -38.00 -35.87
N ALA A 430 23.58 -38.12 -35.25
CA ALA A 430 24.89 -38.00 -35.89
C ALA A 430 25.19 -39.03 -36.98
N SER A 431 24.43 -40.13 -37.00
CA SER A 431 24.49 -41.08 -38.11
C SER A 431 23.69 -40.63 -39.35
N THR A 432 22.87 -39.60 -39.23
CA THR A 432 21.88 -39.17 -40.25
C THR A 432 22.14 -37.76 -40.79
N PHE A 433 22.60 -36.83 -39.94
CA PHE A 433 22.97 -35.46 -40.34
C PHE A 433 24.50 -35.26 -40.28
N ASP A 434 25.01 -34.26 -40.98
CA ASP A 434 26.42 -33.88 -40.92
C ASP A 434 26.80 -33.31 -39.54
N ASN A 435 28.07 -33.50 -39.17
CA ASN A 435 28.60 -33.09 -37.87
C ASN A 435 28.50 -31.58 -37.65
N GLU A 436 28.63 -30.76 -38.69
CA GLU A 436 28.56 -29.30 -38.60
C GLU A 436 27.17 -28.84 -38.18
N THR A 437 26.12 -29.39 -38.80
CA THR A 437 24.72 -29.13 -38.46
C THR A 437 24.41 -29.56 -37.02
N ILE A 438 24.96 -30.68 -36.55
CA ILE A 438 24.72 -31.17 -35.19
C ILE A 438 25.40 -30.29 -34.14
N VAL A 439 26.66 -29.92 -34.39
CA VAL A 439 27.39 -29.05 -33.46
C VAL A 439 26.73 -27.69 -33.37
N LYS A 440 26.25 -27.12 -34.48
CA LYS A 440 25.52 -25.85 -34.47
C LYS A 440 24.25 -25.93 -33.62
N ASN A 441 23.44 -26.98 -33.78
CA ASN A 441 22.23 -27.16 -32.98
C ASN A 441 22.52 -27.44 -31.49
N ILE A 442 23.64 -28.09 -31.15
CA ILE A 442 24.08 -28.28 -29.76
C ILE A 442 24.52 -26.94 -29.16
N CYS A 443 25.27 -26.12 -29.91
CA CYS A 443 25.63 -24.76 -29.53
C CYS A 443 24.39 -23.89 -29.28
N ASP A 444 23.38 -23.97 -30.14
CA ASP A 444 22.10 -23.28 -29.96
C ASP A 444 21.34 -23.75 -28.71
N VAL A 445 21.42 -25.05 -28.35
CA VAL A 445 20.78 -25.59 -27.12
C VAL A 445 21.50 -25.11 -25.86
N LEU A 446 22.82 -24.93 -25.91
CA LEU A 446 23.65 -24.49 -24.79
C LEU A 446 23.81 -22.97 -24.72
N ASP A 447 23.17 -22.22 -25.61
CA ASP A 447 23.31 -20.76 -25.77
C ASP A 447 24.79 -20.33 -25.96
N ILE A 448 25.56 -21.14 -26.68
CA ILE A 448 26.96 -20.87 -27.02
C ILE A 448 27.03 -20.36 -28.46
N ASP A 449 27.74 -19.26 -28.69
CA ASP A 449 27.98 -18.77 -30.05
C ASP A 449 28.89 -19.75 -30.82
N TYR A 450 28.31 -20.44 -31.81
CA TYR A 450 29.03 -21.36 -32.70
C TYR A 450 30.26 -20.72 -33.35
N GLU A 451 30.20 -19.44 -33.70
CA GLU A 451 31.29 -18.72 -34.35
C GLU A 451 32.52 -18.59 -33.44
N GLU A 452 32.35 -18.63 -32.11
CA GLU A 452 33.44 -18.58 -31.13
C GLU A 452 34.11 -19.95 -30.90
N VAL A 453 33.41 -21.05 -31.19
CA VAL A 453 33.87 -22.42 -30.89
C VAL A 453 34.29 -23.21 -32.12
N LYS A 454 33.88 -22.81 -33.33
CA LYS A 454 34.14 -23.54 -34.57
C LYS A 454 35.62 -23.87 -34.80
N ASP A 455 36.52 -22.97 -34.43
CA ASP A 455 37.99 -23.12 -34.62
C ASP A 455 38.63 -24.10 -33.62
N LYS A 456 37.88 -24.54 -32.61
CA LYS A 456 38.32 -25.48 -31.57
C LYS A 456 37.74 -26.89 -31.78
N LEU A 457 36.87 -27.09 -32.77
CA LEU A 457 36.27 -28.39 -33.07
C LEU A 457 37.28 -29.30 -33.79
N PRO A 458 37.32 -30.61 -33.46
CA PRO A 458 38.21 -31.55 -34.13
C PRO A 458 37.80 -31.74 -35.60
N THR A 459 38.75 -31.55 -36.52
CA THR A 459 38.56 -31.56 -37.97
C THR A 459 38.42 -32.95 -38.64
N ASP A 460 38.29 -34.05 -37.88
CA ASP A 460 38.27 -35.41 -38.44
C ASP A 460 36.90 -36.12 -38.28
N GLU A 461 36.29 -36.45 -39.42
CA GLU A 461 34.94 -37.05 -39.61
C GLU A 461 34.72 -38.45 -38.98
N GLY A 462 35.67 -39.01 -38.23
CA GLY A 462 35.63 -40.41 -37.79
C GLY A 462 35.69 -40.69 -36.29
N LYS A 463 35.86 -39.67 -35.43
CA LYS A 463 36.08 -39.88 -33.96
C LYS A 463 35.19 -39.05 -33.03
N ALA A 464 34.45 -38.08 -33.55
CA ALA A 464 33.71 -37.13 -32.72
C ALA A 464 32.60 -37.75 -31.86
N ALA A 465 31.92 -38.81 -32.34
CA ALA A 465 30.82 -39.45 -31.61
C ALA A 465 31.29 -40.27 -30.38
N ASP A 466 32.42 -40.98 -30.49
CA ASP A 466 32.96 -41.82 -29.40
C ASP A 466 33.64 -40.99 -28.30
N ASP A 467 34.26 -39.85 -28.66
CA ASP A 467 34.92 -38.97 -27.70
C ASP A 467 33.91 -38.07 -26.96
N ALA A 468 32.81 -37.66 -27.60
CA ALA A 468 31.73 -36.92 -26.94
C ALA A 468 30.98 -37.78 -25.90
N ALA A 469 30.72 -39.06 -26.22
CA ALA A 469 30.10 -40.00 -25.29
C ALA A 469 30.97 -40.26 -24.03
N LYS A 470 32.29 -40.34 -24.20
CA LYS A 470 33.24 -40.51 -23.08
C LYS A 470 33.43 -39.25 -22.24
N ALA A 471 33.34 -38.06 -22.84
CA ALA A 471 33.40 -36.80 -22.09
C ALA A 471 32.16 -36.60 -21.19
N LEU A 472 30.98 -37.06 -21.65
CA LEU A 472 29.73 -37.03 -20.87
C LEU A 472 29.69 -38.06 -19.72
N GLU A 473 30.28 -39.24 -19.88
CA GLU A 473 30.38 -40.24 -18.79
C GLU A 473 31.36 -39.82 -17.66
N GLY A 474 32.31 -38.93 -17.94
CA GLY A 474 33.31 -38.46 -16.98
C GLY A 474 32.90 -37.21 -16.18
N ALA A 475 31.85 -36.51 -16.59
CA ALA A 475 31.34 -35.33 -15.91
C ALA A 475 30.39 -35.74 -14.77
N VAL A 476 30.95 -36.21 -13.66
CA VAL A 476 30.24 -36.21 -12.38
C VAL A 476 30.04 -34.75 -12.01
N VAL A 477 28.78 -34.34 -11.83
CA VAL A 477 28.40 -33.03 -11.31
C VAL A 477 28.95 -32.95 -9.89
N GLU A 478 29.97 -32.12 -9.66
CA GLU A 478 30.37 -31.72 -8.31
C GLU A 478 29.32 -30.72 -7.81
N ASP A 479 28.50 -31.17 -6.87
CA ASP A 479 27.62 -30.32 -6.06
C ASP A 479 28.48 -29.40 -5.17
N GLU A 480 28.36 -28.08 -5.34
CA GLU A 480 28.54 -27.08 -4.28
C GLU A 480 27.34 -26.12 -4.24
#